data_AF-W2K085-F1
#
_entry.id   AF-W2K085-F1
#
_cell.length_a   1.000
_cell.length_b   1.000
_cell.length_c   1.000
_cell.angle_alpha   90.00
_cell.angle_beta   90.00
_cell.angle_gamma   90.00
#
_symmetry.space_group_name_H-M   'P 1'
#
loop_
_entity.id
_entity.type
_entity.pdbx_description
1 polymer ?
#
loop_
_entity_poly.entity_id
_entity_poly.type
_entity_poly.pdbx_seq_one_letter_code
_entity_poly.pdbx_strand_id
1 'polypeptide(L)'
;MTEKELYHERQTLYRCGLHALNNVLQGPVFSKASLDEACMELATLADPKAGNGLMNWTWNPHRAPLGLGNYDVNALTLALQQKGCVMQWLDKRQPVDEKLVKLDEVEGFLCNVVMTTMLSSLWTQRHWFAIRKICGVCYNLDSKLEAPVAFESESACYQFLQELVNTGECELFLITKEKSTKTEEESQS
;
A
#
# COMPACT_ATOMS: atom_id res chain seq x y z
N MET A 1 -16.61 11.98 23.25
CA MET A 1 -15.95 11.01 22.37
C MET A 1 -14.98 11.81 21.53
N THR A 2 -13.68 11.63 21.71
CA THR A 2 -12.68 12.34 20.90
C THR A 2 -12.82 11.86 19.46
N GLU A 3 -13.30 12.73 18.57
CA GLU A 3 -13.20 12.52 17.13
C GLU A 3 -11.72 12.23 16.84
N LYS A 4 -11.43 11.01 16.41
CA LYS A 4 -10.08 10.64 15.99
C LYS A 4 -9.85 11.39 14.69
N GLU A 5 -8.99 12.41 14.74
CA GLU A 5 -8.68 13.24 13.57
C GLU A 5 -8.22 12.34 12.43
N LEU A 6 -8.86 12.50 11.28
CA LEU A 6 -8.61 11.68 10.10
C LEU A 6 -7.20 11.97 9.59
N TYR A 7 -6.40 10.93 9.42
CA TYR A 7 -5.01 11.06 9.07
C TYR A 7 -4.80 11.10 7.55
N HIS A 8 -4.03 12.07 7.07
CA HIS A 8 -3.64 12.18 5.66
C HIS A 8 -2.26 12.81 5.52
N GLU A 9 -1.35 12.06 4.90
CA GLU A 9 -0.05 12.53 4.43
C GLU A 9 -0.10 12.82 2.94
N ARG A 10 0.32 14.04 2.59
CA ARG A 10 0.49 14.47 1.21
C ARG A 10 1.87 14.04 0.70
N GLN A 11 1.93 13.69 -0.58
CA GLN A 11 3.17 13.19 -1.15
C GLN A 11 4.24 14.28 -1.22
N THR A 12 5.44 13.86 -0.85
CA THR A 12 6.68 14.59 -1.06
C THR A 12 7.60 13.74 -1.93
N LEU A 13 8.14 14.31 -3.01
CA LEU A 13 9.03 13.60 -3.95
C LEU A 13 8.33 12.38 -4.58
N TYR A 14 9.08 11.29 -4.81
CA TYR A 14 8.58 10.06 -5.46
C TYR A 14 8.16 8.98 -4.45
N ARG A 15 7.64 9.39 -3.29
CA ARG A 15 7.37 8.50 -2.14
C ARG A 15 5.91 8.06 -2.00
N CYS A 16 5.19 7.94 -3.12
CA CYS A 16 3.76 7.61 -3.09
C CYS A 16 3.46 6.31 -2.34
N GLY A 17 4.32 5.28 -2.44
CA GLY A 17 4.17 4.03 -1.69
C GLY A 17 4.20 4.21 -0.17
N LEU A 18 5.13 5.04 0.34
CA LEU A 18 5.21 5.36 1.77
C LEU A 18 3.94 6.05 2.26
N HIS A 19 3.52 7.09 1.54
CA HIS A 19 2.37 7.90 1.91
C HIS A 19 1.08 7.08 1.81
N ALA A 20 0.96 6.21 0.81
CA ALA A 20 -0.16 5.28 0.69
C ALA A 20 -0.22 4.31 1.89
N LEU A 21 0.92 3.77 2.35
CA LEU A 21 0.96 2.92 3.55
C LEU A 21 0.53 3.67 4.82
N ASN A 22 1.03 4.88 5.03
CA ASN A 22 0.68 5.68 6.21
C ASN A 22 -0.79 6.10 6.18
N ASN A 23 -1.29 6.49 5.00
CA ASN A 23 -2.68 6.83 4.79
C ASN A 23 -3.59 5.63 5.02
N VAL A 24 -3.27 4.46 4.47
CA VAL A 24 -4.10 3.26 4.68
C VAL A 24 -4.07 2.81 6.14
N LEU A 25 -2.97 2.96 6.88
CA LEU A 25 -2.94 2.61 8.32
C LEU A 25 -3.38 3.74 9.26
N GLN A 26 -3.75 4.88 8.70
CA GLN A 26 -4.21 6.07 9.44
C GLN A 26 -3.22 6.55 10.51
N GLY A 27 -1.94 6.68 10.12
CA GLY A 27 -0.90 7.29 10.95
C GLY A 27 0.49 7.24 10.31
N PRO A 28 1.49 7.95 10.89
CA PRO A 28 2.89 7.95 10.43
C PRO A 28 3.61 6.64 10.84
N VAL A 29 3.11 5.50 10.37
CA VAL A 29 3.60 4.17 10.75
C VAL A 29 4.96 3.87 10.12
N PHE A 30 5.19 4.40 8.92
CA PHE A 30 6.39 4.20 8.12
C PHE A 30 7.11 5.51 7.85
N SER A 31 8.43 5.40 7.79
CA SER A 31 9.32 6.46 7.36
C SER A 31 10.15 5.98 6.17
N LYS A 32 10.87 6.91 5.52
CA LYS A 32 11.84 6.53 4.49
C LYS A 32 12.88 5.56 5.05
N ALA A 33 13.32 5.74 6.29
CA ALA A 33 14.32 4.89 6.91
C ALA A 33 13.79 3.45 7.07
N SER A 34 12.56 3.28 7.54
CA SER A 34 11.98 1.93 7.72
C SER A 34 11.74 1.21 6.40
N LEU A 35 11.34 1.92 5.34
CA LEU A 35 11.19 1.29 4.02
C LEU A 35 12.55 1.00 3.36
N ASP A 36 13.54 1.87 3.56
CA ASP A 36 14.91 1.60 3.09
C ASP A 36 15.50 0.35 3.78
N GLU A 37 15.20 0.14 5.07
CA GLU A 37 15.59 -1.06 5.83
C GLU A 37 14.93 -2.32 5.26
N ALA A 38 13.62 -2.29 4.98
CA ALA A 38 12.93 -3.39 4.31
C ALA A 38 13.55 -3.72 2.94
N CYS A 39 13.94 -2.72 2.15
CA CYS A 39 14.66 -2.93 0.89
C CYS A 39 16.04 -3.59 1.08
N MET A 40 16.75 -3.26 2.17
CA MET A 40 18.06 -3.86 2.48
C MET A 40 17.91 -5.31 2.93
N GLU A 41 16.88 -5.61 3.73
CA GLU A 41 16.56 -6.98 4.14
C GLU A 41 16.24 -7.84 2.91
N LEU A 42 15.37 -7.36 2.01
CA LEU A 42 15.06 -8.07 0.75
C LEU A 42 16.30 -8.30 -0.12
N ALA A 43 17.19 -7.31 -0.25
CA ALA A 43 18.42 -7.47 -1.00
C ALA A 43 19.35 -8.54 -0.39
N THR A 44 19.42 -8.58 0.95
CA THR A 44 20.22 -9.58 1.68
C THR A 44 19.63 -10.99 1.53
N LEU A 45 18.30 -11.11 1.53
CA LEU A 45 17.63 -12.39 1.30
C LEU A 45 17.79 -12.89 -0.14
N ALA A 46 17.78 -11.98 -1.12
CA ALA A 46 17.96 -12.31 -2.53
C ALA A 46 19.39 -12.75 -2.87
N ASP A 47 20.41 -12.10 -2.29
CA ASP A 47 21.81 -12.50 -2.40
C ASP A 47 22.57 -12.28 -1.08
N PRO A 48 22.73 -13.33 -0.26
CA PRO A 48 23.46 -13.25 1.02
C PRO A 48 24.95 -12.90 0.87
N LYS A 49 25.52 -12.98 -0.34
CA LYS A 49 26.92 -12.65 -0.63
C LYS A 49 27.10 -11.24 -1.19
N ALA A 50 26.02 -10.56 -1.53
CA ALA A 50 26.05 -9.18 -1.98
C ALA A 50 26.38 -8.28 -0.77
N GLY A 51 27.66 -7.95 -0.60
CA GLY A 51 28.12 -7.08 0.48
C GLY A 51 27.35 -5.75 0.55
N ASN A 52 27.33 -5.16 1.73
CA ASN A 52 26.72 -3.88 2.11
C ASN A 52 27.46 -2.65 1.54
N GLY A 53 28.12 -2.80 0.38
CA GLY A 53 28.87 -1.75 -0.30
C GLY A 53 27.97 -0.82 -1.13
N LEU A 54 28.44 0.42 -1.32
CA LEU A 54 27.80 1.48 -2.12
C LEU A 54 27.32 1.02 -3.52
N MET A 55 28.00 0.05 -4.13
CA MET A 55 27.68 -0.48 -5.46
C MET A 55 26.41 -1.37 -5.48
N ASN A 56 26.17 -2.14 -4.40
CA ASN A 56 24.93 -2.91 -4.21
C ASN A 56 23.76 -1.97 -3.83
N TRP A 57 24.05 -0.92 -3.05
CA TRP A 57 23.09 0.12 -2.70
C TRP A 57 22.56 0.88 -3.93
N THR A 58 23.42 1.17 -4.92
CA THR A 58 23.02 1.82 -6.18
C THR A 58 22.25 0.91 -7.15
N TRP A 59 22.30 -0.41 -6.97
CA TRP A 59 21.75 -1.40 -7.90
C TRP A 59 20.63 -2.26 -7.31
N ASN A 60 20.13 -1.91 -6.13
CA ASN A 60 19.07 -2.66 -5.48
C ASN A 60 17.79 -2.59 -6.35
N PRO A 61 17.33 -3.70 -6.96
CA PRO A 61 16.17 -3.71 -7.84
C PRO A 61 14.87 -3.31 -7.11
N HIS A 62 14.86 -3.41 -5.77
CA HIS A 62 13.75 -3.02 -4.90
C HIS A 62 13.80 -1.54 -4.47
N ARG A 63 14.80 -0.78 -4.95
CA ARG A 63 14.99 0.65 -4.66
C ARG A 63 15.37 1.41 -5.93
N ALA A 64 14.64 2.47 -6.28
CA ALA A 64 15.03 3.29 -7.44
C ALA A 64 16.46 3.87 -7.30
N PRO A 65 17.24 3.96 -8.40
CA PRO A 65 18.69 4.24 -8.39
C PRO A 65 19.14 5.55 -7.70
N LEU A 66 18.22 6.47 -7.42
CA LEU A 66 18.52 7.79 -6.85
C LEU A 66 18.09 7.97 -5.39
N GLY A 67 17.62 6.92 -4.71
CA GLY A 67 17.23 7.02 -3.29
C GLY A 67 16.04 7.96 -3.02
N LEU A 68 15.28 8.30 -4.07
CA LEU A 68 14.14 9.23 -4.03
C LEU A 68 12.86 8.63 -3.42
N GLY A 69 12.88 7.33 -3.10
CA GLY A 69 11.84 6.61 -2.35
C GLY A 69 10.69 6.07 -3.21
N ASN A 70 10.96 5.74 -4.48
CA ASN A 70 10.07 4.89 -5.27
C ASN A 70 10.33 3.42 -4.85
N TYR A 71 9.41 2.88 -4.06
CA TYR A 71 9.48 1.54 -3.47
C TYR A 71 8.66 0.57 -4.31
N ASP A 72 9.19 -0.64 -4.50
CA ASP A 72 8.45 -1.69 -5.18
C ASP A 72 7.44 -2.39 -4.26
N VAL A 73 6.62 -3.26 -4.86
CA VAL A 73 5.58 -4.01 -4.15
C VAL A 73 6.13 -4.90 -3.02
N ASN A 74 7.34 -5.44 -3.17
CA ASN A 74 7.93 -6.36 -2.19
C ASN A 74 8.34 -5.61 -0.94
N ALA A 75 8.97 -4.43 -1.11
CA ALA A 75 9.33 -3.56 0.00
C ALA A 75 8.10 -3.12 0.81
N LEU A 76 7.00 -2.75 0.14
CA LEU A 76 5.74 -2.40 0.81
C LEU A 76 5.13 -3.61 1.54
N THR A 77 5.20 -4.80 0.92
CA THR A 77 4.70 -6.06 1.51
C THR A 77 5.44 -6.38 2.81
N LEU A 78 6.78 -6.40 2.76
CA LEU A 78 7.60 -6.72 3.91
C LEU A 78 7.40 -5.72 5.05
N ALA A 79 7.33 -4.42 4.71
CA ALA A 79 7.08 -3.38 5.70
C ALA A 79 5.73 -3.55 6.40
N LEU A 80 4.67 -3.90 5.66
CA LEU A 80 3.36 -4.21 6.25
C LEU A 80 3.41 -5.45 7.14
N GLN A 81 4.09 -6.50 6.71
CA GLN A 81 4.25 -7.75 7.49
C GLN A 81 4.94 -7.48 8.83
N GLN A 82 6.01 -6.68 8.83
CA GLN A 82 6.69 -6.25 10.07
C GLN A 82 5.79 -5.44 11.03
N LYS A 83 4.65 -4.93 10.56
CA LYS A 83 3.62 -4.25 11.36
C LYS A 83 2.38 -5.11 11.61
N GLY A 84 2.47 -6.42 11.40
CA GLY A 84 1.36 -7.36 11.63
C GLY A 84 0.20 -7.15 10.65
N CYS A 85 0.49 -6.66 9.44
CA CYS A 85 -0.48 -6.51 8.37
C CYS A 85 -0.10 -7.40 7.18
N VAL A 86 -1.09 -7.90 6.46
CA VAL A 86 -0.92 -8.70 5.25
C VAL A 86 -1.43 -7.89 4.07
N MET A 87 -0.61 -7.85 3.01
CA MET A 87 -1.00 -7.30 1.71
C MET A 87 -1.30 -8.44 0.74
N GLN A 88 -2.54 -8.53 0.27
CA GLN A 88 -3.01 -9.58 -0.63
C GLN A 88 -3.42 -8.98 -1.96
N TRP A 89 -2.92 -9.54 -3.07
CA TRP A 89 -3.36 -9.13 -4.40
C TRP A 89 -4.79 -9.63 -4.65
N LEU A 90 -5.69 -8.74 -5.03
CA LEU A 90 -7.02 -9.09 -5.51
C LEU A 90 -7.02 -9.48 -6.99
N ASP A 91 -7.60 -10.63 -7.30
CA ASP A 91 -7.74 -11.11 -8.67
C ASP A 91 -8.67 -10.20 -9.48
N LYS A 92 -8.10 -9.51 -10.47
CA LYS A 92 -8.83 -8.57 -11.36
C LYS A 92 -10.00 -9.19 -12.13
N ARG A 93 -10.09 -10.52 -12.18
CA ARG A 93 -11.20 -11.24 -12.83
C ARG A 93 -12.43 -11.34 -11.95
N GLN A 94 -12.30 -11.06 -10.66
CA GLN A 94 -13.41 -11.11 -9.70
C GLN A 94 -14.04 -9.72 -9.56
N PRO A 95 -15.38 -9.63 -9.46
CA PRO A 95 -16.05 -8.37 -9.14
C PRO A 95 -15.59 -7.82 -7.79
N VAL A 96 -15.21 -6.55 -7.74
CA VAL A 96 -14.86 -5.85 -6.50
C VAL A 96 -16.14 -5.33 -5.87
N ASP A 97 -16.78 -6.18 -5.08
CA ASP A 97 -18.04 -5.89 -4.39
C ASP A 97 -18.02 -6.36 -2.92
N GLU A 98 -19.12 -6.13 -2.21
CA GLU A 98 -19.29 -6.51 -0.79
C GLU A 98 -19.20 -8.01 -0.54
N LYS A 99 -19.46 -8.86 -1.56
CA LYS A 99 -19.34 -10.32 -1.42
C LYS A 99 -17.88 -10.74 -1.43
N LEU A 100 -17.03 -10.03 -2.18
CA LEU A 100 -15.60 -10.29 -2.22
C LEU A 100 -14.92 -9.79 -0.94
N VAL A 101 -15.18 -8.54 -0.55
CA VAL A 101 -14.55 -7.89 0.60
C VAL A 101 -15.57 -6.99 1.28
N LYS A 102 -15.69 -7.12 2.60
CA LYS A 102 -16.42 -6.14 3.42
C LYS A 102 -15.48 -5.04 3.89
N LEU A 103 -15.77 -3.79 3.52
CA LEU A 103 -14.92 -2.64 3.84
C LEU A 103 -14.66 -2.44 5.35
N ASP A 104 -15.57 -2.89 6.21
CA ASP A 104 -15.43 -2.78 7.68
C ASP A 104 -14.45 -3.82 8.28
N GLU A 105 -14.17 -4.90 7.56
CA GLU A 105 -13.36 -6.02 8.06
C GLU A 105 -11.88 -5.90 7.64
N VAL A 106 -11.52 -4.83 6.94
CA VAL A 106 -10.19 -4.65 6.32
C VAL A 106 -9.60 -3.30 6.68
N GLU A 107 -8.27 -3.19 6.65
CA GLU A 107 -7.59 -1.92 6.93
C GLU A 107 -7.65 -0.97 5.71
N GLY A 108 -7.92 -1.51 4.51
CA GLY A 108 -8.15 -0.73 3.30
C GLY A 108 -7.53 -1.39 2.07
N PHE A 109 -7.37 -0.60 1.02
CA PHE A 109 -6.80 -1.01 -0.25
C PHE A 109 -5.60 -0.14 -0.60
N LEU A 110 -4.61 -0.75 -1.25
CA LEU A 110 -3.59 -0.04 -2.00
C LEU A 110 -3.84 -0.25 -3.48
N CYS A 111 -3.92 0.85 -4.22
CA CYS A 111 -4.08 0.87 -5.66
C CYS A 111 -2.75 1.26 -6.30
N ASN A 112 -2.25 0.45 -7.23
CA ASN A 112 -1.05 0.73 -8.00
C ASN A 112 -1.41 0.92 -9.46
N VAL A 113 -1.59 2.19 -9.84
CA VAL A 113 -2.04 2.58 -11.19
C VAL A 113 -0.89 3.00 -12.08
N VAL A 114 -0.95 2.63 -13.35
CA VAL A 114 -0.06 3.18 -14.37
C VAL A 114 -0.52 4.59 -14.74
N MET A 115 0.39 5.55 -14.67
CA MET A 115 0.16 6.93 -15.09
C MET A 115 0.80 7.12 -16.47
N THR A 116 -0.03 7.39 -17.48
CA THR A 116 0.41 7.79 -18.81
C THR A 116 0.26 9.30 -18.95
N THR A 117 1.38 10.02 -19.16
CA THR A 117 1.31 11.43 -19.55
C THR A 117 1.24 11.54 -21.07
N MET A 118 0.43 12.50 -21.56
CA MET A 118 0.17 12.75 -22.99
C MET A 118 1.44 12.93 -23.86
N LEU A 119 2.59 13.23 -23.24
CA LEU A 119 3.87 13.47 -23.90
C LEU A 119 4.88 12.30 -23.78
N SER A 120 4.57 11.25 -23.00
CA SER A 120 5.55 10.24 -22.57
C SER A 120 5.21 8.82 -23.05
N SER A 121 5.26 8.59 -24.37
CA SER A 121 5.24 7.22 -24.91
C SER A 121 6.47 6.39 -24.46
N LEU A 122 7.52 7.03 -23.90
CA LEU A 122 8.75 6.35 -23.48
C LEU A 122 8.84 6.03 -21.98
N TRP A 123 8.02 6.62 -21.10
CA TRP A 123 8.20 6.50 -19.64
C TRP A 123 6.84 6.27 -18.96
N THR A 124 6.52 5.01 -18.68
CA THR A 124 5.42 4.64 -17.78
C THR A 124 5.88 4.85 -16.34
N GLN A 125 5.07 5.55 -15.53
CA GLN A 125 5.30 5.68 -14.10
C GLN A 125 4.13 5.11 -13.35
N ARG A 126 4.40 4.41 -12.25
CA ARG A 126 3.37 3.86 -11.38
C ARG A 126 3.13 4.76 -10.18
N HIS A 127 1.88 4.81 -9.74
CA HIS A 127 1.46 5.62 -8.60
C HIS A 127 0.70 4.76 -7.61
N TRP A 128 1.13 4.81 -6.36
CA TRP A 128 0.46 4.17 -5.24
C TRP A 128 -0.45 5.16 -4.53
N PHE A 129 -1.67 4.75 -4.25
CA PHE A 129 -2.58 5.48 -3.36
C PHE A 129 -3.45 4.52 -2.56
N ALA A 130 -4.09 5.04 -1.51
CA ALA A 130 -4.89 4.25 -0.58
C ALA A 130 -6.38 4.60 -0.67
N ILE A 131 -7.22 3.59 -0.43
CA ILE A 131 -8.66 3.75 -0.19
C ILE A 131 -8.99 3.03 1.12
N ARG A 132 -9.74 3.67 2.01
CA ARG A 132 -10.11 3.08 3.30
C ARG A 132 -11.45 3.56 3.79
N LYS A 133 -12.21 2.68 4.43
CA LYS A 133 -13.38 3.03 5.25
C LYS A 133 -12.96 3.41 6.67
N ILE A 134 -13.34 4.61 7.10
CA ILE A 134 -12.99 5.20 8.39
C ILE A 134 -14.27 5.76 8.99
N CYS A 135 -14.62 5.33 10.20
CA CYS A 135 -15.81 5.80 10.90
C CYS A 135 -17.10 5.75 10.05
N GLY A 136 -17.26 4.69 9.24
CA GLY A 136 -18.44 4.47 8.38
C GLY A 136 -18.37 5.13 7.00
N VAL A 137 -17.34 5.92 6.70
CA VAL A 137 -17.20 6.62 5.41
C VAL A 137 -16.00 6.08 4.64
N CYS A 138 -16.17 5.71 3.37
CA CYS A 138 -15.05 5.36 2.49
C CYS A 138 -14.37 6.64 1.98
N TYR A 139 -13.04 6.69 2.01
CA TYR A 139 -12.25 7.82 1.54
C TYR A 139 -11.23 7.40 0.48
N ASN A 140 -11.07 8.24 -0.53
CA ASN A 140 -9.87 8.28 -1.35
C ASN A 140 -8.80 9.08 -0.60
N LEU A 141 -7.71 8.39 -0.27
CA LEU A 141 -6.59 8.92 0.50
C LEU A 141 -5.34 9.06 -0.37
N ASP A 142 -5.52 9.35 -1.66
CA ASP A 142 -4.40 9.69 -2.52
C ASP A 142 -3.63 10.89 -1.96
N SER A 143 -2.36 10.65 -1.72
CA SER A 143 -1.38 11.63 -1.25
C SER A 143 -1.20 12.81 -2.21
N LYS A 144 -1.65 12.72 -3.47
CA LYS A 144 -1.71 13.83 -4.43
C LYS A 144 -2.86 14.80 -4.19
N LEU A 145 -3.91 14.38 -3.49
CA LEU A 145 -5.04 15.23 -3.15
C LEU A 145 -4.64 16.25 -2.09
N GLU A 146 -5.32 17.40 -2.06
CA GLU A 146 -5.12 18.40 -1.01
C GLU A 146 -5.65 17.94 0.34
N ALA A 147 -6.73 17.15 0.31
CA ALA A 147 -7.36 16.53 1.46
C ALA A 147 -8.05 15.22 1.04
N PRO A 148 -8.35 14.34 2.01
CA PRO A 148 -9.15 13.13 1.81
C PRO A 148 -10.50 13.42 1.16
N VAL A 149 -10.84 12.66 0.12
CA VAL A 149 -12.12 12.80 -0.59
C VAL A 149 -13.04 11.68 -0.19
N ALA A 150 -14.15 12.01 0.45
CA ALA A 150 -15.18 11.04 0.81
C ALA A 150 -15.90 10.54 -0.46
N PHE A 151 -16.14 9.24 -0.53
CA PHE A 151 -17.09 8.68 -1.48
C PHE A 151 -18.52 8.93 -0.98
N GLU A 152 -19.45 9.10 -1.91
CA GLU A 152 -20.87 9.33 -1.60
C GLU A 152 -21.50 8.13 -0.86
N SER A 153 -21.01 6.92 -1.13
CA SER A 153 -21.46 5.68 -0.50
C SER A 153 -20.40 4.58 -0.64
N GLU A 154 -20.60 3.48 0.08
CA GLU A 154 -19.79 2.27 -0.09
C GLU A 154 -19.94 1.70 -1.50
N SER A 155 -21.14 1.74 -2.08
CA SER A 155 -21.37 1.31 -3.46
C SER A 155 -20.57 2.14 -4.47
N ALA A 156 -20.48 3.46 -4.28
CA ALA A 156 -19.65 4.33 -5.11
C ALA A 156 -18.14 4.00 -4.96
N CYS A 157 -17.72 3.66 -3.74
CA CYS A 157 -16.35 3.21 -3.44
C CYS A 157 -16.01 1.89 -4.15
N TYR A 158 -16.90 0.88 -4.11
CA TYR A 158 -16.74 -0.36 -4.88
C TYR A 158 -16.74 -0.12 -6.40
N GLN A 159 -17.65 0.72 -6.90
CA GLN A 159 -17.69 1.08 -8.32
C GLN A 159 -16.38 1.70 -8.78
N PHE A 160 -15.84 2.65 -8.01
CA PHE A 160 -14.55 3.27 -8.31
C PHE A 160 -13.41 2.24 -8.35
N LEU A 161 -13.34 1.33 -7.35
CA LEU A 161 -12.35 0.25 -7.33
C LEU A 161 -12.49 -0.68 -8.55
N GLN A 162 -13.72 -1.03 -8.91
CA GLN A 162 -14.00 -1.87 -10.08
C GLN A 162 -13.60 -1.17 -11.38
N GLU A 163 -13.87 0.12 -11.52
CA GLU A 163 -13.46 0.92 -12.67
C GLU A 163 -11.94 0.97 -12.82
N LEU A 164 -11.21 1.16 -11.71
CA LEU A 164 -9.74 1.11 -11.71
C LEU A 164 -9.24 -0.24 -12.25
N VAL A 165 -9.77 -1.35 -11.75
CA VAL A 165 -9.41 -2.70 -12.20
C VAL A 165 -9.73 -2.91 -13.69
N ASN A 166 -10.90 -2.43 -14.14
CA ASN A 166 -11.36 -2.55 -15.52
C ASN A 166 -10.50 -1.78 -16.52
N THR A 167 -9.71 -0.79 -16.08
CA THR A 167 -8.73 -0.13 -16.96
C THR A 167 -7.66 -1.09 -17.48
N GLY A 168 -7.41 -2.21 -16.78
CA GLY A 168 -6.30 -3.12 -17.05
C GLY A 168 -4.93 -2.59 -16.60
N GLU A 169 -4.88 -1.36 -16.11
CA GLU A 169 -3.67 -0.61 -15.75
C GLU A 169 -3.57 -0.36 -14.24
N CYS A 170 -4.39 -1.03 -13.44
CA CYS A 170 -4.38 -0.97 -11.98
C CYS A 170 -4.16 -2.36 -11.39
N GLU A 171 -3.19 -2.46 -10.48
CA GLU A 171 -3.10 -3.60 -9.56
C GLU A 171 -3.70 -3.20 -8.22
N LEU A 172 -4.60 -4.04 -7.70
CA LEU A 172 -5.35 -3.77 -6.48
C LEU A 172 -4.92 -4.74 -5.38
N PHE A 173 -4.56 -4.19 -4.22
CA PHE A 173 -4.12 -4.96 -3.06
C PHE A 173 -5.01 -4.68 -1.85
N LEU A 174 -5.45 -5.74 -1.19
CA LEU A 174 -6.19 -5.69 0.06
C LEU A 174 -5.24 -5.72 1.25
N ILE A 175 -5.44 -4.81 2.21
CA ILE A 175 -4.68 -4.77 3.46
C ILE A 175 -5.56 -5.28 4.60
N THR A 176 -5.08 -6.31 5.28
CA THR A 176 -5.75 -6.89 6.46
C THR A 176 -4.76 -6.99 7.62
N LYS A 177 -5.26 -7.06 8.85
CA LYS A 177 -4.42 -7.45 9.98
C LYS A 177 -4.10 -8.94 9.89
N GLU A 178 -2.88 -9.29 10.25
CA GLU A 178 -2.51 -10.69 10.42
C GLU A 178 -3.37 -11.28 11.54
N LYS A 179 -4.00 -12.42 11.25
CA LYS A 179 -4.76 -13.14 12.27
C LYS A 179 -3.74 -13.65 13.29
N SER A 180 -3.71 -13.06 14.47
CA SER A 180 -2.95 -13.60 15.59
C SER A 180 -3.45 -15.02 15.83
N THR A 181 -2.61 -16.01 15.51
CA THR A 181 -2.78 -17.37 15.99
C THR A 181 -2.73 -17.29 17.52
N LYS A 182 -3.90 -17.24 18.16
CA LYS A 182 -3.99 -17.55 19.58
C LYS A 182 -3.49 -18.98 19.70
N THR A 183 -2.31 -19.13 20.28
CA THR A 183 -1.87 -20.41 20.84
C THR A 183 -2.96 -20.84 21.83
N GLU A 184 -3.83 -21.75 21.39
CA GLU A 184 -4.65 -22.57 22.30
C GLU A 184 -3.69 -23.54 23.02
N GLU A 185 -2.91 -23.01 23.96
CA GLU A 185 -2.46 -23.79 25.10
C GLU A 185 -3.61 -23.81 26.12
N GLU A 186 -4.70 -24.47 25.78
CA GLU A 186 -5.66 -24.94 26.77
C GLU A 186 -5.27 -26.36 27.16
N SER A 187 -4.51 -26.42 28.26
CA SER A 187 -4.88 -27.24 29.42
C SER A 187 -5.74 -28.46 29.11
N GLN A 188 -5.12 -29.55 28.70
CA GLN A 188 -5.68 -30.89 28.92
C GLN A 188 -4.82 -31.60 29.96
N SER A 189 -5.31 -31.47 31.21
CA SER A 189 -5.30 -32.46 32.31
C SER A 189 -3.97 -32.95 32.86
#